data_AF-A0A966IY64-F1
#
_entry.id   AF-A0A966IY64-F1
#
_cell.length_a   1.000
_cell.length_b   1.000
_cell.length_c   1.000
_cell.angle_alpha   90.00
_cell.angle_beta   90.00
_cell.angle_gamma   90.00
#
_symmetry.space_group_name_H-M   'P 1'
#
loop_
_entity.id
_entity.type
_entity.pdbx_description
1 polymer ?
#
loop_
_entity_poly.entity_id
_entity_poly.type
_entity_poly.pdbx_seq_one_letter_code
_entity_poly.pdbx_strand_id
1 'polypeptide(L)' 'MVKKFFAHDEQGATAVEYGLLVGLIAVVILAAVTTLGSVVSDKFNETQCKISGKTWTAATKTCA' A
#
# COMPACT_ATOMS: atom_id res chain seq x y z
N MET A 1 -25.80 -12.52 -42.56
CA MET A 1 -25.51 -11.42 -41.63
C MET A 1 -24.74 -11.96 -40.42
N VAL A 2 -23.46 -12.30 -40.57
CA VAL A 2 -22.62 -12.83 -39.47
C VAL A 2 -21.26 -12.15 -39.59
N LYS A 3 -21.09 -11.00 -38.92
CA LYS A 3 -19.86 -10.21 -38.96
C LYS A 3 -19.19 -10.26 -37.59
N LYS A 4 -18.17 -11.13 -37.52
CA LYS A 4 -16.93 -11.03 -36.74
C LYS A 4 -17.05 -10.64 -35.26
N PHE A 5 -17.10 -11.65 -34.39
CA PHE A 5 -16.76 -11.52 -32.96
C PHE A 5 -15.27 -11.81 -32.65
N PHE A 6 -14.47 -12.19 -33.63
CA PHE A 6 -13.06 -12.59 -33.43
C PHE A 6 -12.04 -11.44 -33.35
N ALA A 7 -12.48 -10.20 -33.06
CA ALA A 7 -11.58 -9.05 -32.92
C ALA A 7 -11.10 -8.79 -31.48
N HIS A 8 -11.61 -9.54 -30.49
CA HIS A 8 -11.43 -9.24 -29.06
C HIS A 8 -10.67 -10.31 -28.24
N ASP A 9 -10.35 -11.48 -28.79
CA ASP A 9 -9.64 -12.53 -28.04
C ASP A 9 -8.18 -12.16 -27.71
N GLU A 10 -7.49 -11.42 -28.58
CA GLU A 10 -6.10 -10.99 -28.35
C GLU A 10 -5.99 -9.75 -27.44
N GLN A 11 -7.01 -8.87 -27.45
CA GLN A 11 -7.06 -7.71 -26.56
C GLN A 11 -7.34 -8.12 -25.10
N GLY A 12 -8.12 -9.17 -24.87
CA GLY A 12 -8.40 -9.72 -23.54
C GLY A 12 -7.19 -10.44 -22.93
N ALA A 13 -6.47 -11.26 -23.73
CA ALA A 13 -5.26 -11.93 -23.28
C ALA A 13 -4.16 -10.93 -22.85
N THR A 14 -3.99 -9.86 -23.64
CA THR A 14 -3.03 -8.77 -23.36
C THR A 14 -3.39 -7.97 -22.09
N ALA A 15 -4.69 -7.79 -21.79
CA ALA A 15 -5.14 -7.08 -20.59
C ALA A 15 -4.76 -7.82 -19.29
N VAL A 16 -4.73 -9.15 -19.31
CA VAL A 16 -4.37 -9.97 -18.14
C VAL A 16 -2.87 -9.92 -17.85
N GLU A 17 -2.02 -9.86 -18.87
CA GLU A 17 -0.56 -9.78 -18.70
C GLU A 17 -0.13 -8.45 -18.05
N TYR A 18 -0.62 -7.33 -18.57
CA TYR A 18 -0.38 -6.02 -17.96
C TYR A 18 -1.10 -5.88 -16.62
N GLY A 19 -2.28 -6.47 -16.46
CA GLY A 19 -3.02 -6.51 -15.20
C GLY A 19 -2.25 -7.23 -14.09
N LEU A 20 -1.57 -8.33 -14.41
CA LEU A 20 -0.74 -9.06 -13.44
C LEU A 20 0.50 -8.26 -13.04
N LEU A 21 1.17 -7.59 -13.99
CA LEU A 21 2.32 -6.72 -13.70
C LEU A 21 1.92 -5.53 -12.81
N VAL A 22 0.81 -4.86 -13.13
CA VAL A 22 0.27 -3.76 -12.32
C VAL A 22 -0.18 -4.27 -10.95
N GLY A 23 -0.78 -5.46 -10.87
CA GLY A 23 -1.16 -6.10 -9.61
C GLY A 23 0.02 -6.35 -8.69
N LEU A 24 1.15 -6.82 -9.23
CA LEU A 24 2.38 -7.04 -8.46
C LEU A 24 2.96 -5.72 -7.91
N ILE A 25 2.96 -4.66 -8.73
CA ILE A 25 3.37 -3.32 -8.30
C ILE A 25 2.45 -2.79 -7.20
N ALA A 26 1.14 -3.00 -7.34
CA ALA A 26 0.16 -2.58 -6.33
C ALA A 26 0.43 -3.22 -4.96
N VAL A 27 0.74 -4.53 -4.92
CA VAL A 27 1.08 -5.23 -3.67
C VAL A 27 2.35 -4.63 -3.02
N VAL A 28 3.38 -4.35 -3.82
CA VAL A 28 4.62 -3.72 -3.32
C VAL A 28 4.35 -2.33 -2.75
N ILE A 29 3.55 -1.51 -3.45
CA ILE A 29 3.17 -0.18 -2.97
C ILE A 29 2.38 -0.28 -1.66
N LEU A 30 1.42 -1.20 -1.55
CA LEU A 30 0.65 -1.40 -0.32
C LEU A 30 1.55 -1.80 0.85
N ALA A 31 2.51 -2.70 0.64
CA ALA A 31 3.48 -3.07 1.66
C ALA A 31 4.36 -1.87 2.09
N ALA A 32 4.80 -1.04 1.15
CA ALA A 32 5.58 0.16 1.44
C ALA A 32 4.75 1.21 2.20
N VAL A 33 3.50 1.44 1.79
CA VAL A 33 2.61 2.43 2.44
C VAL A 33 2.22 2.00 3.85
N THR A 34 1.96 0.71 4.09
CA THR A 34 1.62 0.20 5.43
C THR A 34 2.78 0.34 6.42
N THR A 35 4.01 0.04 5.99
CA THR A 35 5.22 0.23 6.80
C THR A 35 5.48 1.71 7.05
N LEU A 36 5.42 2.55 6.01
CA LEU A 36 5.59 3.99 6.15
C LEU A 36 4.53 4.62 7.06
N GLY A 37 3.26 4.24 6.90
CA GLY A 37 2.16 4.71 7.74
C GLY A 37 2.37 4.38 9.21
N SER A 38 2.90 3.19 9.51
CA SER A 38 3.26 2.79 10.87
C SER A 38 4.36 3.68 11.47
N VAL A 39 5.43 3.94 10.70
CA VAL A 39 6.52 4.83 11.13
C VAL A 39 6.04 6.25 11.37
N VAL A 40 5.21 6.78 10.47
CA VAL A 40 4.65 8.13 10.60
C VAL A 40 3.76 8.22 11.84
N SER A 41 2.87 7.25 12.05
CA SER A 41 2.01 7.20 13.25
C SER A 41 2.84 7.13 14.54
N ASP A 42 3.88 6.30 14.57
CA ASP A 42 4.78 6.20 15.72
C ASP A 42 5.46 7.55 16.02
N LYS A 43 5.90 8.28 15.00
CA LYS A 43 6.56 9.59 15.17
C LYS A 43 5.61 10.68 15.65
N PHE A 44 4.37 10.67 15.17
CA PHE A 44 3.34 11.56 15.70
C PHE A 44 3.02 11.24 17.17
N ASN A 45 2.85 9.96 17.52
CA ASN A 45 2.61 9.53 18.90
C ASN A 45 3.79 9.90 19.83
N GLU A 46 5.02 9.69 19.38
CA GLU A 46 6.23 10.10 20.11
C GLU A 46 6.25 11.62 20.34
N THR A 47 5.90 12.41 19.33
CA THR A 47 5.85 13.87 19.42
C THR A 47 4.76 14.34 20.39
N GLN A 48 3.55 13.78 20.29
CA GLN A 48 2.45 14.04 21.22
C GLN A 48 2.83 13.69 22.66
N CYS A 49 3.55 12.59 22.86
CA CYS A 49 4.04 12.18 24.17
C CYS A 49 5.00 13.20 24.78
N LYS A 50 5.99 13.65 24.00
CA LYS A 50 6.97 14.65 24.44
C LYS A 50 6.30 16.00 24.74
N ILE A 51 5.30 16.39 23.94
CA ILE A 51 4.49 17.59 24.19
C ILE A 51 3.70 17.47 25.50
N SER A 52 3.25 16.27 25.86
CA SER A 52 2.54 15.99 27.11
C SER A 52 3.46 15.93 28.35
N GLY A 53 4.76 16.19 28.19
CA GLY A 53 5.75 16.12 29.27
C GLY A 53 6.08 14.69 29.71
N LYS A 54 5.72 13.70 28.89
CA LYS A 54 5.88 12.27 29.17
C LYS A 54 7.07 11.68 28.42
N THR A 55 7.46 10.47 28.80
CA THR A 55 8.56 9.72 28.22
C THR A 55 8.06 8.69 27.22
N TRP A 56 8.61 8.73 26.00
CA TRP A 56 8.30 7.74 24.97
C TRP A 56 9.19 6.51 25.12
N THR A 57 8.59 5.33 25.21
CA THR A 57 9.32 4.06 25.23
C THR A 57 9.19 3.36 23.88
N ALA A 58 10.26 3.39 23.08
CA ALA A 58 10.26 2.84 21.72
C ALA A 58 9.98 1.32 21.64
N ALA A 59 10.38 0.57 22.67
CA ALA A 59 10.19 -0.88 22.72
C ALA A 59 8.72 -1.30 22.82
N THR A 60 7.90 -0.52 23.51
CA THR A 60 6.47 -0.79 23.74
C THR A 60 5.54 0.12 22.95
N LYS A 61 6.08 1.15 22.27
CA LYS A 61 5.31 2.21 21.59
C LYS A 61 4.27 2.85 22.51
N THR A 62 4.64 3.05 23.77
CA THR A 62 3.76 3.65 24.78
C THR A 62 4.35 4.94 25.30
N CYS A 63 3.45 5.88 25.55
CA CYS A 63 3.75 7.12 26.25
C CYS A 63 3.47 6.95 27.74
N ALA A 64 4.50 7.13 28.57
CA ALA A 64 4.42 7.05 30.03
C ALA A 64 4.72 8.41 30.66
#